data_AF-A0A914YIU1-F1
#
_entry.id   AF-A0A914YIU1-F1
#
_cell.length_a   1.000
_cell.length_b   1.000
_cell.length_c   1.000
_cell.angle_alpha   90.00
_cell.angle_beta   90.00
_cell.angle_gamma   90.00
#
_symmetry.space_group_name_H-M   'P 1'
#
loop_
_entity.id
_entity.type
_entity.pdbx_description
1 polymer ?
#
loop_
_entity_poly.entity_id
_entity_poly.type
_entity_poly.pdbx_seq_one_letter_code
_entity_poly.pdbx_strand_id
1 'polypeptide(L)'
;MPGRTNQPGMVIDPFLLDNITRHIQDGFTGANGFRAEHAFIVTWYRMAYGGAPRALDVSQFDYVKDWQNTFQLVIATDEIRTFAIFNYARLNWTSSNEAGGLNGFGGKQAAMVGFNGGNGTGWYQLPYSGHGRVWKLGYFSNVLTPGRWIHRIDEVIIPAGCTNASNGMQIMQIFVKKYFGIFLQVLL
;
A
#
# COMPACT_ATOMS: atom_id res chain seq x y z
N MET A 1 16.64 -26.25 3.19
CA MET A 1 15.67 -27.37 3.26
C MET A 1 15.39 -27.86 1.85
N PRO A 2 15.48 -29.16 1.55
CA PRO A 2 15.20 -29.69 0.21
C PRO A 2 13.68 -29.82 0.01
N GLY A 3 13.17 -29.46 -1.17
CA GLY A 3 11.82 -29.88 -1.61
C GLY A 3 10.78 -28.79 -1.89
N ARG A 4 11.14 -27.56 -2.26
CA ARG A 4 10.14 -26.59 -2.74
C ARG A 4 9.78 -26.87 -4.20
N THR A 5 9.15 -28.01 -4.45
CA THR A 5 8.63 -28.40 -5.76
C THR A 5 7.60 -27.37 -6.23
N ASN A 6 7.82 -26.86 -7.44
CA ASN A 6 7.06 -25.83 -8.12
C ASN A 6 5.54 -26.11 -8.03
N GLN A 7 4.82 -25.41 -7.16
CA GLN A 7 3.36 -25.49 -7.09
C GLN A 7 2.76 -24.68 -8.24
N PRO A 8 1.68 -25.14 -8.91
CA PRO A 8 1.02 -24.36 -9.95
C PRO A 8 0.65 -22.95 -9.46
N GLY A 9 1.15 -21.92 -10.15
CA GLY A 9 0.92 -20.51 -9.80
C GLY A 9 1.94 -19.89 -8.85
N MET A 10 2.87 -20.66 -8.28
CA MET A 10 4.01 -20.13 -7.52
C MET A 10 5.17 -19.84 -8.47
N VAL A 11 5.71 -18.62 -8.41
CA VAL A 11 6.92 -18.24 -9.17
C VAL A 11 8.12 -18.31 -8.24
N ILE A 12 9.20 -18.96 -8.69
CA ILE A 12 10.48 -19.00 -7.98
C ILE A 12 11.42 -18.00 -8.66
N ASP A 13 11.65 -16.87 -8.01
CA ASP A 13 12.57 -15.83 -8.48
C ASP A 13 13.49 -15.37 -7.33
N PRO A 14 14.68 -15.97 -7.20
CA PRO A 14 15.64 -15.61 -6.16
C PRO A 14 16.15 -14.17 -6.28
N PHE A 15 16.30 -13.66 -7.50
CA PHE A 15 16.78 -12.29 -7.72
C PHE A 15 15.76 -11.26 -7.27
N LEU A 16 14.47 -11.52 -7.49
CA LEU A 16 13.39 -10.69 -6.97
C LEU A 16 13.36 -10.70 -5.43
N LEU A 17 13.51 -11.87 -4.80
CA LEU A 17 13.57 -11.99 -3.34
C LEU A 17 14.78 -11.27 -2.74
N ASP A 18 15.96 -11.39 -3.37
CA ASP A 18 17.16 -10.67 -2.94
C ASP A 18 16.99 -9.15 -3.08
N ASN A 19 16.32 -8.69 -4.14
CA ASN A 19 16.01 -7.28 -4.33
C ASN A 19 15.03 -6.76 -3.25
N ILE A 20 13.96 -7.51 -2.97
CA ILE A 20 13.00 -7.19 -1.89
C ILE A 20 13.70 -7.15 -0.53
N THR A 21 14.57 -8.13 -0.27
CA THR A 21 15.39 -8.18 0.94
C THR A 21 16.22 -6.91 1.10
N ARG A 22 16.91 -6.48 0.04
CA ARG A 22 17.71 -5.25 0.05
C ARG A 22 16.86 -4.01 0.32
N HIS A 23 15.70 -3.88 -0.33
CA HIS A 23 14.79 -2.76 -0.07
C HIS A 23 14.34 -2.66 1.39
N ILE A 24 14.15 -3.80 2.06
CA ILE A 24 13.77 -3.85 3.48
C ILE A 24 14.97 -3.53 4.37
N GLN A 25 16.13 -4.11 4.09
CA GLN A 25 17.36 -3.86 4.85
C GLN A 25 17.78 -2.38 4.80
N ASP A 26 17.72 -1.77 3.61
CA ASP A 26 18.07 -0.36 3.42
C ASP A 26 17.02 0.59 4.01
N GLY A 27 15.75 0.18 4.04
CA GLY A 27 14.63 1.02 4.47
C GLY A 27 14.24 0.89 5.93
N PHE A 28 14.54 -0.23 6.60
CA PHE A 28 14.07 -0.52 7.95
C PHE A 28 15.25 -0.78 8.91
N THR A 29 15.45 0.13 9.85
CA THR A 29 16.49 0.00 10.88
C THR A 29 16.31 -1.28 11.69
N GLY A 30 17.37 -2.09 11.78
CA GLY A 30 17.32 -3.38 12.48
C GLY A 30 16.90 -4.57 11.60
N ALA A 31 16.66 -4.35 10.31
CA ALA A 31 16.37 -5.43 9.36
C ALA A 31 17.62 -6.07 8.72
N ASN A 32 18.84 -5.72 9.12
CA ASN A 32 20.09 -6.24 8.53
C ASN A 32 20.19 -7.78 8.45
N GLY A 33 19.57 -8.48 9.40
CA GLY A 33 19.51 -9.95 9.41
C GLY A 33 18.27 -10.54 8.73
N PHE A 34 17.40 -9.72 8.11
CA PHE A 34 16.22 -10.19 7.38
C PHE A 34 16.60 -10.72 6.00
N ARG A 35 15.99 -11.83 5.60
CA ARG A 35 16.12 -12.38 4.25
C ARG A 35 14.78 -12.97 3.81
N ALA A 36 14.17 -12.39 2.80
CA ALA A 36 12.87 -12.84 2.32
C ALA A 36 12.96 -14.26 1.75
N GLU A 37 12.18 -15.18 2.31
CA GLU A 37 12.00 -16.54 1.78
C GLU A 37 10.74 -16.64 0.90
N HIS A 38 9.78 -15.75 1.17
CA HIS A 38 8.52 -15.68 0.45
C HIS A 38 8.14 -14.22 0.22
N ALA A 39 7.51 -13.96 -0.92
CA ALA A 39 6.91 -12.68 -1.20
C ALA A 39 5.55 -12.84 -1.90
N PHE A 40 4.63 -11.96 -1.56
CA PHE A 40 3.34 -11.79 -2.22
C PHE A 40 3.26 -10.36 -2.75
N ILE A 41 3.00 -10.22 -4.05
CA ILE A 41 3.00 -8.92 -4.72
C ILE A 41 1.66 -8.71 -5.40
N VAL A 42 1.03 -7.57 -5.14
CA VAL A 42 -0.19 -7.13 -5.82
C VAL A 42 0.05 -5.76 -6.40
N THR A 43 -0.23 -5.61 -7.69
CA THR A 43 -0.13 -4.33 -8.38
C THR A 43 -1.51 -3.92 -8.88
N TRP A 44 -1.96 -2.75 -8.44
CA TRP A 44 -3.11 -2.08 -9.02
C TRP A 44 -2.59 -1.11 -10.06
N TYR A 45 -2.78 -1.48 -11.33
CA TYR A 45 -2.32 -0.68 -12.45
C TYR A 45 -3.49 0.11 -13.03
N ARG A 46 -3.32 1.44 -13.12
CA ARG A 46 -4.30 2.35 -13.75
C ARG A 46 -5.73 2.17 -13.23
N MET A 47 -5.88 2.05 -11.92
CA MET A 47 -7.18 1.92 -11.25
C MET A 47 -7.92 3.27 -11.27
N ALA A 48 -9.09 3.32 -11.91
CA ALA A 48 -9.94 4.50 -11.89
C ALA A 48 -10.71 4.64 -10.56
N TYR A 49 -11.21 5.84 -10.26
CA TYR A 49 -12.11 6.06 -9.14
C TYR A 49 -13.51 5.47 -9.42
N GLY A 50 -14.30 5.22 -8.36
CA GLY A 50 -15.68 4.72 -8.48
C GLY A 50 -16.59 5.70 -9.23
N GLY A 51 -17.31 5.23 -10.24
CA GLY A 51 -18.17 6.06 -11.09
C GLY A 51 -17.43 6.88 -12.14
N ALA A 52 -16.13 6.61 -12.38
CA ALA A 52 -15.40 7.19 -13.50
C ALA A 52 -16.06 6.78 -14.85
N PRO A 53 -16.23 7.73 -15.79
CA PRO A 53 -16.68 7.43 -17.14
C PRO A 53 -15.86 6.34 -17.82
N ARG A 54 -16.48 5.58 -18.72
CA ARG A 54 -15.73 4.64 -19.58
C ARG A 54 -15.08 5.42 -20.72
N ALA A 55 -13.76 5.35 -20.81
CA ALA A 55 -13.05 5.81 -22.00
C ALA A 55 -13.00 4.69 -23.03
N LEU A 56 -13.60 4.93 -24.20
CA LEU A 56 -13.67 3.96 -25.29
C LEU A 56 -12.73 4.32 -26.46
N ASP A 57 -12.12 5.51 -26.42
CA ASP A 57 -11.25 6.02 -27.48
C ASP A 57 -9.89 6.47 -26.92
N VAL A 58 -8.83 6.20 -27.69
CA VAL A 58 -7.44 6.56 -27.38
C VAL A 58 -7.25 8.08 -27.40
N SER A 59 -8.08 8.81 -28.16
CA SER A 59 -8.09 10.29 -28.18
C SER A 59 -8.36 10.92 -26.80
N GLN A 60 -8.97 10.18 -25.88
CA GLN A 60 -9.27 10.64 -24.52
C GLN A 60 -8.15 10.36 -23.52
N PHE A 61 -7.04 9.74 -23.94
CA PHE A 61 -5.96 9.28 -23.04
C PHE A 61 -5.47 10.35 -22.05
N ASP A 62 -5.31 11.59 -22.50
CA ASP A 62 -4.80 12.67 -21.65
C ASP A 62 -5.75 13.07 -20.53
N TYR A 63 -7.06 12.94 -20.77
CA TYR A 63 -8.08 13.11 -19.74
C TYR A 63 -8.14 11.87 -18.82
N VAL A 64 -7.98 10.69 -19.42
CA VAL A 64 -8.11 9.37 -18.78
C VAL A 64 -6.90 9.00 -17.93
N LYS A 65 -5.75 9.64 -18.10
CA LYS A 65 -4.61 9.38 -17.23
C LYS A 65 -4.77 10.07 -15.86
N ASP A 66 -5.60 11.11 -15.77
CA ASP A 66 -5.70 11.98 -14.59
C ASP A 66 -6.72 11.49 -13.56
N TRP A 67 -7.56 10.52 -13.91
CA TRP A 67 -8.46 9.84 -12.98
C TRP A 67 -7.97 8.45 -12.53
N GLN A 68 -6.70 8.11 -12.77
CA GLN A 68 -6.12 6.77 -12.50
C GLN A 68 -5.08 6.80 -11.38
N ASN A 69 -5.11 5.79 -10.52
CA ASN A 69 -4.09 5.51 -9.50
C ASN A 69 -3.29 4.26 -9.88
N THR A 70 -2.00 4.25 -9.57
CA THR A 70 -1.12 3.09 -9.72
C THR A 70 -0.26 2.94 -8.47
N PHE A 71 -0.40 1.78 -7.84
CA PHE A 71 0.31 1.44 -6.61
C PHE A 71 0.50 -0.06 -6.49
N GLN A 72 1.45 -0.46 -5.68
CA GLN A 72 1.83 -1.85 -5.46
C GLN A 72 1.97 -2.12 -3.97
N LEU A 73 1.54 -3.30 -3.56
CA LEU A 73 1.81 -3.89 -2.27
C LEU A 73 2.78 -5.05 -2.47
N VAL A 74 3.81 -5.11 -1.65
CA VAL A 74 4.70 -6.27 -1.49
C VAL A 74 4.65 -6.69 -0.03
N ILE A 75 4.27 -7.93 0.24
CA ILE A 75 4.43 -8.56 1.56
C ILE A 75 5.59 -9.55 1.43
N ALA A 76 6.57 -9.46 2.33
CA ALA A 76 7.72 -10.35 2.35
C ALA A 76 7.92 -10.93 3.74
N THR A 77 8.27 -12.20 3.83
CA THR A 77 8.47 -12.89 5.10
C THR A 77 9.67 -13.82 5.05
N ASP A 78 10.39 -13.90 6.17
CA ASP A 78 11.43 -14.92 6.46
C ASP A 78 10.87 -16.03 7.37
N GLU A 79 9.53 -16.17 7.40
CA GLU A 79 8.74 -17.04 8.29
C GLU A 79 8.75 -16.64 9.77
N ILE A 80 9.61 -15.70 10.19
CA ILE A 80 9.70 -15.20 11.57
C ILE A 80 9.20 -13.75 11.64
N ARG A 81 9.67 -12.91 10.72
CA ARG A 81 9.34 -11.49 10.57
C ARG A 81 8.67 -11.29 9.22
N THR A 82 7.64 -10.46 9.22
CA THR A 82 6.89 -10.12 8.01
C THR A 82 6.89 -8.61 7.83
N PHE A 83 7.17 -8.17 6.60
CA PHE A 83 7.18 -6.77 6.21
C PHE A 83 6.18 -6.53 5.09
N ALA A 84 5.56 -5.36 5.11
CA ALA A 84 4.76 -4.82 4.02
C ALA A 84 5.43 -3.56 3.45
N ILE A 85 5.54 -3.52 2.13
CA ILE A 85 6.02 -2.38 1.35
C ILE A 85 4.86 -1.90 0.48
N PHE A 86 4.46 -0.65 0.63
CA PHE A 86 3.65 0.03 -0.38
C PHE A 86 4.55 0.86 -1.27
N ASN A 87 4.38 0.73 -2.58
CA ASN A 87 4.98 1.63 -3.57
C ASN A 87 3.85 2.39 -4.27
N TYR A 88 3.74 3.69 -4.01
CA TYR A 88 2.81 4.59 -4.68
C TYR A 88 3.50 5.27 -5.85
N ALA A 89 3.21 4.83 -7.07
CA ALA A 89 3.81 5.40 -8.27
C ALA A 89 3.07 6.66 -8.73
N ARG A 90 1.73 6.60 -8.79
CA ARG A 90 0.89 7.72 -9.21
C ARG A 90 -0.45 7.67 -8.49
N LEU A 91 -0.82 8.78 -7.87
CA LEU A 91 -2.09 8.92 -7.17
C LEU A 91 -2.75 10.23 -7.60
N ASN A 92 -3.72 10.16 -8.50
CA ASN A 92 -4.42 11.33 -9.05
C ASN A 92 -5.88 11.45 -8.59
N TRP A 93 -6.44 10.46 -7.92
CA TRP A 93 -7.78 10.58 -7.33
C TRP A 93 -7.75 10.19 -5.85
N THR A 94 -8.63 10.81 -5.07
CA THR A 94 -8.73 10.67 -3.63
C THR A 94 -10.13 10.32 -3.14
N SER A 95 -11.15 10.40 -3.99
CA SER A 95 -12.55 10.08 -3.67
C SER A 95 -13.25 9.51 -4.90
N SER A 96 -14.37 8.82 -4.70
CA SER A 96 -15.24 8.36 -5.80
C SER A 96 -16.39 9.34 -6.05
N ASN A 97 -17.12 9.14 -7.15
CA ASN A 97 -18.35 9.90 -7.42
C ASN A 97 -19.48 9.49 -6.46
N GLU A 98 -19.54 8.23 -6.05
CA GLU A 98 -20.53 7.73 -5.08
C GLU A 98 -20.36 8.39 -3.71
N ALA A 99 -19.12 8.70 -3.33
CA ALA A 99 -18.81 9.50 -2.14
C ALA A 99 -19.17 11.00 -2.29
N GLY A 100 -19.81 11.40 -3.40
CA GLY A 100 -20.12 12.80 -3.72
C GLY A 100 -18.92 13.58 -4.26
N GLY A 101 -17.87 12.90 -4.71
CA GLY A 101 -16.72 13.54 -5.35
C GLY A 101 -17.01 13.95 -6.79
N LEU A 102 -16.21 14.89 -7.29
CA LEU A 102 -16.22 15.32 -8.68
C LEU A 102 -14.82 15.09 -9.26
N ASN A 103 -14.73 14.39 -10.39
CA ASN A 103 -13.47 14.07 -11.08
C ASN A 103 -12.42 13.43 -10.15
N GLY A 104 -12.86 12.60 -9.21
CA GLY A 104 -11.97 11.90 -8.28
C GLY A 104 -11.58 12.68 -7.01
N PHE A 105 -12.17 13.85 -6.75
CA PHE A 105 -11.83 14.71 -5.60
C PHE A 105 -13.05 15.23 -4.84
N GLY A 106 -12.83 15.67 -3.60
CA GLY A 106 -13.80 16.45 -2.83
C GLY A 106 -15.02 15.69 -2.32
N GLY A 107 -15.01 14.35 -2.40
CA GLY A 107 -16.09 13.53 -1.84
C GLY A 107 -16.11 13.59 -0.31
N LYS A 108 -17.29 13.36 0.27
CA LYS A 108 -17.51 13.29 1.73
C LYS A 108 -16.69 12.18 2.38
N GLN A 109 -16.41 11.11 1.64
CA GLN A 109 -15.51 10.03 2.03
C GLN A 109 -14.28 10.04 1.12
N ALA A 110 -13.11 10.30 1.72
CA ALA A 110 -11.84 10.19 1.02
C ALA A 110 -11.25 8.78 1.20
N ALA A 111 -10.38 8.40 0.26
CA ALA A 111 -9.65 7.16 0.27
C ALA A 111 -8.88 7.00 1.59
N MET A 112 -9.05 5.84 2.20
CA MET A 112 -8.33 5.45 3.40
C MET A 112 -7.28 4.41 3.05
N VAL A 113 -6.10 4.62 3.61
CA VAL A 113 -4.91 3.80 3.44
C VAL A 113 -4.38 3.45 4.82
N GLY A 114 -4.16 2.16 5.06
CA GLY A 114 -3.68 1.71 6.36
C GLY A 114 -3.56 0.19 6.49
N PHE A 115 -3.22 -0.22 7.70
CA PHE A 115 -3.17 -1.60 8.13
C PHE A 115 -4.20 -1.83 9.23
N ASN A 116 -4.87 -2.98 9.19
CA ASN A 116 -5.68 -3.50 10.28
C ASN A 116 -5.02 -4.78 10.80
N GLY A 117 -4.68 -4.82 12.10
CA GLY A 117 -4.04 -5.97 12.73
C GLY A 117 -4.92 -7.22 12.78
N GLY A 118 -6.25 -7.11 12.59
CA GLY A 118 -7.17 -8.24 12.45
C GLY A 118 -7.38 -9.10 13.70
N ASN A 119 -6.52 -8.98 14.70
CA ASN A 119 -6.53 -9.64 16.01
C ASN A 119 -6.95 -8.68 17.14
N GLY A 120 -7.42 -7.47 16.81
CA GLY A 120 -7.79 -6.44 17.79
C GLY A 120 -6.60 -5.69 18.41
N THR A 121 -5.35 -5.92 17.99
CA THR A 121 -4.17 -5.18 18.50
C THR A 121 -4.02 -3.77 17.94
N GLY A 122 -4.94 -3.36 17.06
CA GLY A 122 -5.05 -1.98 16.57
C GLY A 122 -5.01 -1.88 15.06
N TRP A 123 -5.00 -0.63 14.61
CA TRP A 123 -4.98 -0.26 13.20
C TRP A 123 -3.97 0.89 13.03
N TYR A 124 -3.35 0.99 11.86
CA TYR A 124 -2.35 2.02 11.55
C TYR A 124 -2.78 2.79 10.31
N GLN A 125 -3.10 4.08 10.48
CA GLN A 125 -3.33 4.98 9.36
C GLN A 125 -1.99 5.40 8.75
N LEU A 126 -1.87 5.35 7.42
CA LEU A 126 -0.81 6.11 6.77
C LEU A 126 -1.11 7.62 6.86
N PRO A 127 -0.09 8.49 6.88
CA PRO A 127 -0.29 9.93 6.79
C PRO A 127 -1.20 10.33 5.61
N TYR A 128 -1.98 11.40 5.76
CA TYR A 128 -2.87 11.95 4.72
C TYR A 128 -4.09 11.10 4.29
N SER A 129 -4.13 9.83 4.69
CA SER A 129 -5.27 8.93 4.54
C SER A 129 -6.55 9.55 5.11
N GLY A 130 -7.68 9.42 4.43
CA GLY A 130 -8.98 9.94 4.88
C GLY A 130 -9.17 11.47 4.78
N HIS A 131 -8.14 12.23 4.37
CA HIS A 131 -8.19 13.71 4.36
C HIS A 131 -8.21 14.31 2.94
N GLY A 132 -8.51 13.53 1.90
CA GLY A 132 -8.46 13.99 0.50
C GLY A 132 -7.05 14.34 0.01
N ARG A 133 -6.01 13.90 0.74
CA ARG A 133 -4.61 14.24 0.47
C ARG A 133 -3.73 13.01 0.25
N VAL A 134 -4.33 11.84 -0.02
CA VAL A 134 -3.60 10.58 -0.23
C VAL A 134 -2.60 10.64 -1.39
N TRP A 135 -2.78 11.55 -2.35
CA TRP A 135 -1.80 11.81 -3.41
C TRP A 135 -0.40 12.12 -2.88
N LYS A 136 -0.30 12.69 -1.66
CA LYS A 136 0.97 12.95 -0.98
C LYS A 136 1.76 11.68 -0.67
N LEU A 137 1.11 10.52 -0.56
CA LEU A 137 1.79 9.25 -0.32
C LEU A 137 2.76 8.87 -1.45
N GLY A 138 2.61 9.42 -2.66
CA GLY A 138 3.57 9.26 -3.76
C GLY A 138 4.80 10.16 -3.67
N TYR A 139 4.75 11.22 -2.87
CA TYR A 139 5.83 12.21 -2.73
C TYR A 139 6.57 12.09 -1.40
N PHE A 140 5.90 11.59 -0.37
CA PHE A 140 6.46 11.36 0.96
C PHE A 140 6.67 9.86 1.20
N SER A 141 7.45 9.57 2.23
CA SER A 141 7.86 8.22 2.58
C SER A 141 8.35 8.19 4.03
N ASN A 142 8.30 7.01 4.66
CA ASN A 142 8.98 6.74 5.93
C ASN A 142 10.38 6.10 5.74
N VAL A 143 10.82 5.97 4.49
CA VAL A 143 12.15 5.54 4.08
C VAL A 143 12.76 6.59 3.13
N LEU A 144 13.97 6.38 2.63
CA LEU A 144 14.66 7.35 1.77
C LEU A 144 14.11 7.41 0.33
N THR A 145 13.20 6.51 -0.05
CA THR A 145 12.62 6.45 -1.39
C THR A 145 11.21 7.06 -1.40
N PRO A 146 10.98 8.22 -2.04
CA PRO A 146 9.65 8.81 -2.18
C PRO A 146 8.62 7.81 -2.72
N GLY A 147 7.40 7.83 -2.21
CA GLY A 147 6.35 6.90 -2.63
C GLY A 147 6.42 5.52 -1.98
N ARG A 148 7.53 5.16 -1.33
CA ARG A 148 7.68 3.87 -0.66
C ARG A 148 7.31 3.95 0.81
N TRP A 149 6.58 2.98 1.33
CA TRP A 149 6.23 2.92 2.75
C TRP A 149 6.45 1.51 3.28
N ILE A 150 7.39 1.34 4.21
CA ILE A 150 7.75 0.03 4.76
C ILE A 150 7.25 -0.09 6.20
N HIS A 151 6.61 -1.20 6.53
CA HIS A 151 6.13 -1.51 7.88
C HIS A 151 6.44 -2.97 8.20
N ARG A 152 6.86 -3.24 9.43
CA ARG A 152 6.87 -4.60 9.99
C ARG A 152 5.47 -4.90 10.53
N ILE A 153 4.95 -6.09 10.23
CA ILE A 153 3.53 -6.46 10.41
C ILE A 153 3.33 -7.88 10.96
N ASP A 154 4.32 -8.43 11.66
CA ASP A 154 4.26 -9.79 12.21
C ASP A 154 3.38 -9.91 13.48
N GLU A 155 3.61 -9.09 14.50
CA GLU A 155 2.80 -9.09 15.74
C GLU A 155 2.10 -7.75 15.99
N VAL A 156 2.85 -6.68 15.80
CA VAL A 156 2.41 -5.29 15.90
C VAL A 156 2.85 -4.53 14.65
N ILE A 157 2.04 -3.55 14.24
CA ILE A 157 2.37 -2.74 13.07
C ILE A 157 3.41 -1.69 13.48
N ILE A 158 4.64 -1.88 13.02
CA ILE A 158 5.76 -0.97 13.31
C ILE A 158 6.16 -0.29 12.00
N PRO A 159 5.99 1.04 11.88
CA PRO A 159 6.49 1.76 10.71
C PRO A 159 8.02 1.75 10.69
N ALA A 160 8.61 1.67 9.49
CA ALA A 160 9.99 2.09 9.29
C ALA A 160 10.14 3.57 9.64
N GLY A 161 11.36 4.02 9.96
CA GLY A 161 11.60 5.45 10.11
C GLY A 161 12.95 5.81 10.71
N CYS A 162 13.63 6.74 10.01
CA CYS A 162 14.67 7.63 10.54
C CYS A 162 14.38 9.11 10.16
N THR A 163 13.18 9.44 9.64
CA THR A 163 12.85 10.76 9.07
C THR A 163 11.60 11.38 9.70
N ASN A 164 11.62 12.71 9.87
CA ASN A 164 10.64 13.50 10.65
C ASN A 164 9.21 13.61 10.05
N ALA A 165 8.81 12.74 9.13
CA ALA A 165 7.55 12.89 8.38
C ALA A 165 6.37 12.04 8.91
N SER A 166 6.54 11.28 9.99
CA SER A 166 5.58 10.28 10.45
C SER A 166 4.75 10.71 11.67
N ASN A 167 3.95 11.78 11.54
CA ASN A 167 2.87 12.05 12.50
C ASN A 167 1.59 11.36 12.02
N GLY A 168 1.52 10.04 12.20
CA GLY A 168 0.27 9.29 12.06
C GLY A 168 -0.63 9.56 13.27
N MET A 169 -1.77 10.19 13.05
CA MET A 169 -2.78 10.42 14.09
C MET A 169 -3.63 9.15 14.23
N GLN A 170 -3.77 8.65 15.47
CA GLN A 170 -4.63 7.51 15.81
C GLN A 170 -6.10 7.96 15.82
N ILE A 171 -6.75 8.04 14.66
CA ILE A 171 -8.20 8.29 14.54
C ILE A 171 -9.00 6.99 14.49
N MET A 172 -9.58 6.58 15.63
CA MET A 172 -10.52 5.46 15.72
C MET A 172 -11.64 5.56 14.68
N GLN A 173 -11.58 4.72 13.64
CA GLN A 173 -12.70 4.47 12.76
C GLN A 173 -12.94 2.96 12.70
N ILE A 174 -14.09 2.54 13.22
CA ILE A 174 -14.48 1.14 13.36
C ILE A 174 -14.73 0.57 11.96
N PHE A 175 -13.80 -0.23 11.46
CA PHE A 175 -14.07 -1.19 10.39
C PHE A 175 -14.21 -2.59 11.01
N VAL A 176 -15.44 -3.11 11.04
CA VAL A 176 -15.70 -4.50 11.42
C VAL A 176 -15.28 -5.40 10.26
N LYS A 177 -14.00 -5.78 10.19
CA LYS A 177 -13.56 -6.98 9.47
C LYS A 177 -12.60 -7.77 10.35
N LYS A 178 -13.03 -8.99 10.70
CA LYS A 178 -12.41 -9.93 11.65
C LYS A 178 -11.21 -10.69 11.04
N TYR A 179 -10.46 -10.06 10.13
CA TYR A 179 -9.33 -10.67 9.44
C TYR A 179 -8.20 -9.64 9.32
N PHE A 180 -6.96 -10.10 9.46
CA PHE A 180 -5.77 -9.29 9.14
C PHE A 180 -5.94 -8.72 7.74
N GLY A 181 -5.91 -7.39 7.62
CA GLY A 181 -6.36 -6.71 6.41
C GLY A 181 -5.49 -5.51 6.11
N ILE A 182 -4.78 -5.58 4.99
CA ILE A 182 -4.29 -4.38 4.31
C ILE A 182 -5.49 -3.79 3.59
N PHE A 183 -5.86 -2.56 3.93
CA PHE A 183 -6.97 -1.89 3.27
C PHE A 183 -6.48 -0.62 2.56
N LEU A 184 -6.66 -0.63 1.25
CA LEU A 184 -6.99 0.60 0.54
C LEU A 184 -8.51 0.57 0.39
N GLN A 185 -9.23 1.25 1.27
CA GLN A 185 -10.68 1.32 1.20
C GLN A 185 -11.10 2.71 0.74
N VAL A 186 -11.76 2.72 -0.40
CA VAL A 186 -12.60 3.83 -0.84
C VAL A 186 -14.00 3.29 -0.65
N LEU A 187 -14.68 3.80 0.37
CA LEU A 187 -16.08 3.45 0.59
C LEU A 187 -16.85 3.92 -0.65
N LEU A 188 -17.38 2.95 -1.40
CA LEU A 188 -18.38 3.13 -2.44
C LEU A 188 -19.75 3.39 -1.81
#